data_AF-A0A1F2SS06-F1
#
_entry.id   AF-A0A1F2SS06-F1
#
_cell.length_a   1.000
_cell.length_b   1.000
_cell.length_c   1.000
_cell.angle_alpha   90.00
_cell.angle_beta   90.00
_cell.angle_gamma   90.00
#
_symmetry.space_group_name_H-M   'P 1'
#
loop_
_entity.id
_entity.type
_entity.pdbx_description
1 polymer ?
#
loop_
_entity_poly.entity_id
_entity_poly.type
_entity_poly.pdbx_seq_one_letter_code
_entity_poly.pdbx_strand_id
1 'polypeptide(L)'
;MIVDQQTNVVFVTYNLNTHFEPEVLRNAAEEAGTAFPLIQIIARGRIVKDGDRRFFVAGEDRFLLIEPPASAPPLPAASETALSVIASVDDSADPIRLKIVQSKPAEP
;
A
#
# COMPACT_ATOMS: atom_id res chain seq x y z
N MET A 1 31.60 -3.07 5.94
CA MET A 1 30.55 -3.68 6.80
C MET A 1 29.21 -3.28 6.20
N ILE A 2 28.63 -4.14 5.36
CA ILE A 2 27.25 -3.93 4.90
C ILE A 2 26.40 -4.40 6.07
N VAL A 3 25.93 -3.46 6.88
CA VAL A 3 24.88 -3.73 7.84
C VAL A 3 23.63 -3.91 6.99
N ASP A 4 23.30 -5.15 6.65
CA ASP A 4 21.94 -5.50 6.26
C ASP A 4 21.11 -5.27 7.52
N GLN A 5 20.57 -4.06 7.67
CA GLN A 5 19.60 -3.80 8.71
C GLN A 5 18.43 -4.72 8.39
N GLN A 6 18.23 -5.75 9.21
CA GLN A 6 17.02 -6.57 9.16
C GLN A 6 15.82 -5.63 9.32
N THR A 7 15.30 -5.12 8.22
CA THR A 7 14.05 -4.37 8.21
C THR A 7 12.96 -5.40 8.41
N ASN A 8 12.33 -5.40 9.59
CA ASN A 8 11.15 -6.21 9.81
C ASN A 8 10.05 -5.67 8.88
N VAL A 9 9.67 -6.46 7.87
CA VAL A 9 8.58 -6.12 6.93
C VAL A 9 7.40 -7.03 7.24
N VAL A 10 6.21 -6.43 7.30
CA VAL A 10 4.94 -7.19 7.33
C VAL A 10 4.35 -7.20 5.94
N PHE A 11 4.00 -8.40 5.47
CA PHE A 11 3.26 -8.59 4.23
C PHE A 11 1.79 -8.87 4.55
N VAL A 12 0.90 -8.00 4.08
CA VAL A 12 -0.55 -8.16 4.24
C VAL A 12 -1.18 -8.44 2.88
N THR A 13 -1.85 -9.58 2.75
CA THR A 13 -2.68 -9.87 1.58
C THR A 13 -4.07 -9.28 1.81
N TYR A 14 -4.46 -8.39 0.91
CA TYR A 14 -5.67 -7.60 1.00
C TYR A 14 -6.75 -8.17 0.08
N ASN A 15 -7.82 -8.70 0.67
CA ASN A 15 -8.90 -9.35 -0.08
C ASN A 15 -10.05 -8.37 -0.36
N LEU A 16 -11.01 -8.81 -1.17
CA LEU A 16 -12.24 -8.03 -1.39
C LEU A 16 -13.02 -7.93 -0.06
N ASN A 17 -13.54 -6.74 0.26
CA ASN A 17 -14.29 -6.44 1.50
C ASN A 17 -13.49 -6.56 2.81
N THR A 18 -12.16 -6.47 2.77
CA THR A 18 -11.37 -6.30 3.99
C THR A 18 -11.16 -4.82 4.29
N HIS A 19 -11.03 -4.50 5.59
CA HIS A 19 -10.60 -3.21 6.09
C HIS A 19 -9.15 -3.27 6.59
N PHE A 20 -8.37 -2.21 6.39
CA PHE A 20 -6.96 -2.17 6.71
C PHE A 20 -6.80 -1.50 8.06
N GLU A 21 -6.52 -2.30 9.09
CA GLU A 21 -6.33 -1.84 10.46
C GLU A 21 -4.85 -1.93 10.84
N PRO A 22 -4.00 -0.97 10.42
CA PRO A 22 -2.57 -1.00 10.72
C PRO A 22 -2.31 -0.94 12.23
N GLU A 23 -3.15 -0.24 13.01
CA GLU A 23 -3.01 -0.13 14.46
C GLU A 23 -3.02 -1.49 15.16
N VAL A 24 -3.84 -2.45 14.70
CA VAL A 24 -3.86 -3.82 15.24
C VAL A 24 -2.50 -4.49 15.02
N LEU A 25 -1.91 -4.29 13.84
CA LEU A 25 -0.57 -4.82 13.52
C LEU A 25 0.52 -4.11 14.34
N ARG A 26 0.40 -2.80 14.57
CA ARG A 26 1.34 -2.02 15.40
C ARG A 26 1.32 -2.49 16.85
N ASN A 27 0.14 -2.60 17.43
CA ASN A 27 -0.04 -3.03 18.82
C ASN A 27 0.47 -4.47 19.02
N ALA A 28 0.15 -5.38 18.10
CA ALA A 28 0.66 -6.75 18.15
C ALA A 28 2.20 -6.82 18.05
N ALA A 29 2.81 -5.93 17.26
CA ALA A 29 4.27 -5.81 17.19
C ALA A 29 4.86 -5.36 18.53
N GLU A 30 4.28 -4.32 19.12
CA GLU A 30 4.73 -3.74 20.38
C GLU A 30 4.60 -4.75 21.53
N GLU A 31 3.49 -5.48 21.62
CA GLU A 31 3.29 -6.57 22.59
C GLU A 31 4.34 -7.68 22.44
N ALA A 32 4.77 -7.96 21.21
CA ALA A 32 5.84 -8.91 20.92
C ALA A 32 7.26 -8.32 21.12
N GLY A 33 7.39 -7.07 21.58
CA GLY A 33 8.67 -6.39 21.78
C GLY A 33 9.40 -6.09 20.49
N THR A 34 8.68 -5.96 19.37
CA THR A 34 9.23 -5.68 18.05
C THR A 34 8.58 -4.45 17.42
N ALA A 35 9.17 -3.97 16.32
CA ALA A 35 8.61 -2.91 15.49
C ALA A 35 8.78 -3.25 14.02
N PHE A 36 7.77 -2.92 13.22
CA PHE A 36 7.78 -3.10 11.78
C PHE A 36 8.02 -1.74 11.09
N PRO A 37 9.25 -1.37 10.71
CA PRO A 37 9.49 -0.09 10.04
C PRO A 37 8.71 0.06 8.71
N LEU A 38 8.28 -1.05 8.10
CA LEU A 38 7.59 -1.03 6.81
C LEU A 38 6.45 -2.05 6.78
N ILE A 39 5.28 -1.59 6.33
CA ILE A 39 4.17 -2.47 5.94
C ILE A 39 4.11 -2.50 4.42
N GLN A 40 4.11 -3.71 3.85
CA GLN A 40 3.84 -3.94 2.45
C GLN A 40 2.52 -4.68 2.28
N ILE A 41 1.70 -4.22 1.35
CA ILE A 41 0.44 -4.86 1.02
C ILE A 41 0.48 -5.45 -0.38
N ILE A 42 -0.21 -6.57 -0.56
CA ILE A 42 -0.57 -7.12 -1.85
C ILE A 42 -2.08 -6.97 -1.97
N ALA A 43 -2.53 -6.13 -2.89
CA ALA A 43 -3.94 -5.75 -2.97
C ALA A 43 -4.46 -5.80 -4.41
N ARG A 44 -5.73 -6.17 -4.56
CA ARG A 44 -6.49 -6.00 -5.80
C ARG A 44 -7.42 -4.79 -5.65
N GLY A 45 -7.35 -3.85 -6.58
CA GLY A 45 -8.08 -2.59 -6.47
C GLY A 45 -8.06 -1.80 -7.77
N ARG A 46 -8.49 -0.54 -7.72
CA ARG A 46 -8.50 0.37 -8.87
C ARG A 46 -7.96 1.74 -8.50
N ILE A 47 -7.42 2.46 -9.47
CA ILE A 47 -6.99 3.84 -9.28
C ILE A 47 -8.14 4.76 -9.65
N VAL A 48 -8.56 5.61 -8.72
CA VAL A 48 -9.57 6.63 -8.92
C VAL A 48 -8.95 8.02 -8.75
N LYS A 49 -9.47 8.99 -9.51
CA LYS A 49 -9.07 10.40 -9.38
C LYS A 49 -10.17 11.18 -8.66
N ASP A 50 -9.78 12.07 -7.76
CA ASP A 50 -10.67 12.95 -7.00
C ASP A 50 -9.98 14.30 -6.79
N GLY A 51 -10.44 15.31 -7.54
CA GLY A 51 -9.70 16.55 -7.76
C GLY A 51 -8.34 16.27 -8.38
N ASP A 52 -7.29 16.88 -7.83
CA ASP A 52 -5.91 16.67 -8.28
C ASP A 52 -5.23 15.46 -7.62
N ARG A 53 -5.93 14.76 -6.73
CA ARG A 53 -5.40 13.60 -6.01
C ARG A 53 -5.81 12.30 -6.68
N ARG A 54 -4.92 11.32 -6.60
CA ARG A 54 -5.19 9.94 -7.02
C ARG A 54 -5.23 9.05 -5.81
N PHE A 55 -6.18 8.12 -5.83
CA PHE A 55 -6.35 7.15 -4.76
C PHE A 55 -6.36 5.74 -5.34
N PHE A 56 -5.78 4.81 -4.60
CA PHE A 56 -5.97 3.39 -4.84
C PHE A 56 -7.07 2.90 -3.91
N VAL A 57 -8.14 2.36 -4.50
CA VAL A 57 -9.28 1.80 -3.77
C VAL A 57 -9.18 0.29 -3.81
N ALA A 58 -9.07 -0.34 -2.64
CA ALA A 58 -9.03 -1.78 -2.48
C ALA A 58 -9.84 -2.18 -1.26
N GLY A 59 -10.65 -3.24 -1.38
CA GLY A 59 -11.61 -3.61 -0.33
C GLY A 59 -12.51 -2.42 0.04
N GLU A 60 -12.54 -2.08 1.32
CA GLU A 60 -13.30 -0.94 1.86
C GLU A 60 -12.46 0.35 1.96
N ASP A 61 -11.17 0.26 1.65
CA ASP A 61 -10.19 1.30 1.92
C ASP A 61 -9.81 2.13 0.71
N ARG A 62 -9.40 3.37 1.01
CA ARG A 62 -8.95 4.33 0.03
C ARG A 62 -7.60 4.89 0.47
N PHE A 63 -6.57 4.56 -0.31
CA PHE A 63 -5.20 4.99 -0.04
C PHE A 63 -4.80 6.13 -0.95
N LEU A 64 -4.25 7.21 -0.40
CA LEU A 64 -3.71 8.31 -1.20
C LEU A 64 -2.43 7.85 -1.91
N LEU A 65 -2.38 7.95 -3.23
CA LEU A 65 -1.21 7.55 -4.00
C LEU A 65 -0.10 8.60 -3.87
N ILE A 66 1.08 8.13 -3.47
CA ILE A 66 2.30 8.93 -3.55
C ILE A 66 2.80 8.83 -4.99
N GLU A 67 2.91 9.98 -5.64
CA GLU A 67 3.47 10.08 -6.98
C GLU A 67 4.92 9.61 -6.99
N PRO A 68 5.30 8.68 -7.90
CA PRO A 68 6.68 8.29 -8.03
C PRO A 68 7.53 9.48 -8.53
N PRO A 69 8.84 9.49 -8.26
CA PRO A 69 9.73 10.47 -8.86
C PRO A 69 9.68 10.36 -10.39
N ALA A 70 9.96 11.46 -11.09
CA ALA A 70 9.91 11.51 -12.57
C ALA A 70 10.81 10.48 -13.27
N SER A 71 11.79 9.91 -12.56
CA SER A 71 12.69 8.86 -13.05
C SER A 71 12.10 7.45 -12.98
N ALA A 72 10.95 7.24 -12.33
CA ALA A 72 10.30 5.93 -12.26
C ALA A 72 9.24 5.78 -13.35
N PRO A 73 8.85 4.53 -13.71
CA PRO A 73 7.73 4.29 -14.60
C PRO A 73 6.47 5.00 -14.09
N PRO A 74 5.69 5.64 -14.99
CA PRO A 74 4.47 6.32 -14.58
C PRO A 74 3.46 5.32 -14.05
N LEU A 75 2.76 5.69 -12.97
CA LEU A 75 1.64 4.89 -12.47
C LEU A 75 0.53 4.80 -13.53
N PRO A 76 -0.21 3.69 -13.60
CA PRO A 76 -1.39 3.58 -14.45
C PRO A 76 -2.34 4.77 -14.21
N ALA A 77 -2.93 5.26 -15.30
CA ALA A 77 -3.96 6.28 -15.21
C ALA A 77 -5.16 5.76 -14.40
N ALA A 78 -5.94 6.68 -13.83
CA ALA A 78 -7.20 6.30 -13.21
C ALA A 78 -8.08 5.57 -14.24
N SER A 79 -8.56 4.40 -13.88
CA SER A 79 -9.29 3.49 -14.76
C SER A 79 -10.17 2.56 -13.94
N GLU A 80 -11.27 2.11 -14.55
CA GLU A 80 -12.12 1.05 -14.01
C GLU A 80 -11.44 -0.33 -14.04
N THR A 81 -10.31 -0.47 -14.74
CA THR A 81 -9.54 -1.71 -14.76
C THR A 81 -8.94 -2.01 -13.40
N ALA A 82 -9.28 -3.18 -12.85
CA ALA A 82 -8.66 -3.67 -11.63
C ALA A 82 -7.17 -3.97 -11.84
N LEU A 83 -6.36 -3.61 -10.85
CA LEU A 83 -4.93 -3.85 -10.76
C LEU A 83 -4.64 -4.74 -9.55
N SER A 84 -3.68 -5.64 -9.71
CA SER A 84 -2.99 -6.26 -8.58
C SER A 84 -1.71 -5.47 -8.32
N VAL A 85 -1.55 -4.96 -7.11
CA VAL A 85 -0.40 -4.14 -6.72
C VAL A 85 0.35 -4.75 -5.54
N ILE A 86 1.67 -4.56 -5.55
CA ILE A 86 2.50 -4.64 -4.35
C ILE A 86 2.85 -3.20 -3.99
N ALA A 87 2.55 -2.79 -2.76
CA ALA A 87 2.72 -1.42 -2.35
C ALA A 87 3.23 -1.29 -0.92
N SER A 88 3.98 -0.23 -0.66
CA SER A 88 4.36 0.17 0.70
C SER A 88 3.33 1.14 1.25
N VAL A 89 2.95 0.93 2.51
CA VAL A 89 1.97 1.75 3.21
C VAL A 89 2.68 2.67 4.20
N ASP A 90 2.26 3.93 4.21
CA ASP A 90 2.55 4.91 5.26
C ASP A 90 1.23 5.20 5.98
N ASP A 91 1.08 4.52 7.12
CA ASP A 91 -0.05 4.57 8.05
C ASP A 91 0.07 5.70 9.07
N SER A 92 1.14 6.52 9.00
CA SER A 92 1.31 7.69 9.88
C SER A 92 0.55 8.93 9.38
N ALA A 93 0.02 8.89 8.16
CA ALA A 93 -0.70 9.98 7.51
C ALA A 93 -2.21 9.69 7.42
N ASP A 94 -3.02 10.74 7.46
CA ASP A 94 -4.47 10.69 7.19
C ASP A 94 -4.83 11.59 5.99
N PRO A 95 -5.36 11.05 4.88
CA PRO A 95 -5.61 9.62 4.61
C PRO A 95 -4.30 8.82 4.48
N ILE A 96 -4.38 7.52 4.80
CA ILE A 96 -3.27 6.57 4.67
C ILE A 96 -2.69 6.66 3.26
N ARG A 97 -1.36 6.71 3.19
CA ARG A 97 -0.63 6.86 1.92
C ARG A 97 -0.11 5.52 1.44
N LEU A 98 -0.07 5.38 0.12
CA LEU A 98 0.37 4.18 -0.55
C LEU A 98 1.32 4.50 -1.70
N LYS A 99 2.47 3.84 -1.69
CA LYS A 99 3.44 3.88 -2.79
C LYS A 99 3.43 2.53 -3.50
N ILE A 100 2.91 2.50 -4.72
CA ILE A 100 2.95 1.30 -5.57
C ILE A 100 4.41 1.01 -5.92
N VAL A 101 4.86 -0.20 -5.59
CA VAL A 101 6.19 -0.72 -5.94
C VAL A 101 6.11 -1.50 -7.24
N GLN A 102 5.06 -2.31 -7.39
CA GLN A 102 4.77 -3.06 -8.62
C GLN A 102 3.26 -3.09 -8.86
N SER A 103 2.86 -3.05 -10.12
CA SER A 103 1.47 -3.22 -10.52
C SER A 103 1.37 -4.06 -11.78
N LYS A 104 0.35 -4.92 -11.85
CA LYS A 104 -0.07 -5.61 -13.07
C LYS A 104 -1.59 -5.53 -13.21
N PRO A 105 -2.14 -5.64 -14.43
CA PRO A 105 -3.56 -5.87 -14.61
C PRO A 105 -4.01 -7.07 -13.77
N ALA A 106 -5.12 -6.94 -13.06
CA ALA A 106 -5.72 -8.09 -12.41
C ALA A 106 -6.39 -8.96 -13.48
N GLU A 107 -6.14 -10.27 -13.46
CA GLU A 107 -6.89 -11.20 -14.30
C GLU A 107 -8.38 -11.15 -13.92
N PRO A 108 -9.31 -11.30 -14.90
CA PRO A 108 -10.76 -11.22 -14.69
C PRO A 108 -11.22 -12.00 -13.46
#